data_AF-A0A376LE76-F1
#
_entry.id   AF-A0A376LE76-F1
#
_cell.length_a   1.000
_cell.length_b   1.000
_cell.length_c   1.000
_cell.angle_alpha   90.00
_cell.angle_beta   90.00
_cell.angle_gamma   90.00
#
_symmetry.space_group_name_H-M   'P 1'
#
loop_
_entity.id
_entity.type
_entity.pdbx_description
1 polymer ?
#
loop_
_entity_poly.entity_id
_entity_poly.type
_entity_poly.pdbx_seq_one_letter_code
_entity_poly.pdbx_strand_id
1 'polypeptide(L)'
;MVCQMELTSHLLTAAAFGTMKNSENELAEQLIEQTGDNTLTLMDKGYYSLGLLNAWSLAGEHRHWMIPLRKGAQYEEIRNWVKAIIW
;
A
#
# COMPACT_ATOMS: atom_id res chain seq x y z
N MET A 1 -1.05 -13.14 -7.78
CA MET A 1 -1.82 -13.07 -6.52
C MET A 1 -1.21 -11.95 -5.70
N VAL A 2 -2.05 -11.11 -5.11
CA VAL A 2 -1.62 -10.04 -4.19
C VAL A 2 -2.38 -10.24 -2.88
N CYS A 3 -1.75 -9.95 -1.75
CA CYS A 3 -2.36 -10.09 -0.43
C CYS A 3 -2.06 -8.89 0.47
N GLN A 4 -2.97 -8.66 1.41
CA GLN A 4 -2.84 -7.66 2.47
C GLN A 4 -2.71 -8.40 3.80
N MET A 5 -1.72 -7.99 4.58
CA MET A 5 -1.46 -8.53 5.91
C MET A 5 -1.62 -7.43 6.95
N GLU A 6 -2.27 -7.75 8.06
CA GLU A 6 -2.18 -6.93 9.26
C GLU A 6 -0.90 -7.33 10.02
N LEU A 7 0.02 -6.39 10.16
CA LEU A 7 1.39 -6.67 10.59
C LEU A 7 1.50 -7.09 12.06
N THR A 8 0.59 -6.62 12.92
CA THR A 8 0.63 -6.91 14.36
C THR A 8 0.25 -8.36 14.66
N SER A 9 -0.79 -8.86 13.99
CA SER A 9 -1.35 -10.20 14.14
C SER A 9 -0.77 -11.20 13.14
N HIS A 10 -0.06 -10.73 12.12
CA HIS A 10 0.47 -11.54 11.02
C HIS A 10 -0.62 -12.28 10.24
N LEU A 11 -1.85 -11.77 10.26
CA LEU A 11 -2.99 -12.35 9.57
C LEU A 11 -3.16 -11.73 8.19
N LEU A 12 -3.42 -12.58 7.19
CA LEU A 12 -3.90 -12.13 5.90
C LEU A 12 -5.35 -11.69 6.05
N THR A 13 -5.60 -10.41 5.76
CA THR A 13 -6.94 -9.80 5.89
C THR A 13 -7.68 -9.78 4.56
N ALA A 14 -6.93 -9.75 3.46
CA ALA A 14 -7.47 -9.69 2.11
C ALA A 14 -6.50 -10.32 1.11
N ALA A 15 -7.03 -10.88 0.02
CA ALA A 15 -6.23 -11.40 -1.08
C ALA A 15 -7.01 -11.34 -2.40
N ALA A 16 -6.29 -11.01 -3.47
CA ALA A 16 -6.81 -10.95 -4.83
C ALA A 16 -6.06 -11.94 -5.72
N PHE A 17 -6.83 -12.71 -6.47
CA PHE A 17 -6.34 -13.72 -7.39
C PHE A 17 -6.67 -13.32 -8.82
N GLY A 18 -5.69 -13.47 -9.70
CA GLY A 18 -5.82 -13.13 -11.11
C GLY A 18 -5.19 -14.19 -11.97
N THR A 19 -5.39 -14.03 -13.28
CA THR A 19 -4.71 -14.83 -14.29
C THR A 19 -3.38 -14.18 -14.67
N MET A 20 -2.57 -14.85 -15.50
CA MET A 20 -1.31 -14.30 -16.05
C MET A 20 -1.50 -13.01 -16.87
N LYS A 21 -2.74 -12.67 -17.25
CA LYS A 21 -3.05 -11.44 -17.98
C LYS A 21 -3.18 -10.22 -17.06
N ASN A 22 -3.40 -10.44 -15.77
CA ASN A 22 -3.64 -9.37 -14.81
C ASN A 22 -2.33 -8.86 -14.23
N SER A 23 -2.19 -7.53 -14.18
CA SER A 23 -1.03 -6.93 -13.50
C SER A 23 -1.20 -6.97 -11.98
N GLU A 24 -0.10 -6.91 -11.23
CA GLU A 24 -0.17 -6.83 -9.77
C GLU A 24 -0.90 -5.57 -9.29
N ASN A 25 -0.78 -4.46 -10.03
CA ASN A 25 -1.52 -3.22 -9.73
C ASN A 25 -3.03 -3.41 -9.89
N GLU A 26 -3.49 -4.05 -10.98
CA GLU A 26 -4.92 -4.37 -11.17
C GLU A 26 -5.47 -5.25 -10.05
N LEU A 27 -4.65 -6.18 -9.54
CA LEU A 27 -5.04 -7.03 -8.41
C LEU A 27 -5.04 -6.26 -7.09
N ALA A 28 -4.10 -5.34 -6.89
CA ALA A 28 -4.06 -4.47 -5.71
C ALA A 28 -5.27 -3.52 -5.67
N GLU A 29 -5.74 -3.01 -6.81
CA GLU A 29 -6.95 -2.17 -6.86
C GLU A 29 -8.18 -2.88 -6.29
N GLN A 30 -8.29 -4.21 -6.46
CA GLN A 30 -9.39 -5.00 -5.89
C GLN A 30 -9.34 -5.09 -4.35
N LEU A 31 -8.19 -4.80 -3.74
CA LEU A 31 -8.02 -4.81 -2.28
C LEU A 31 -8.41 -3.47 -1.64
N ILE A 32 -8.59 -2.41 -2.44
CA ILE A 32 -8.94 -1.07 -1.94
C ILE A 32 -10.27 -1.11 -1.18
N GLU A 33 -11.28 -1.77 -1.72
CA GLU A 33 -12.61 -1.88 -1.10
C GLU A 33 -12.58 -2.72 0.18
N GLN A 34 -11.62 -3.65 0.30
CA GLN A 34 -11.46 -4.52 1.46
C GLN A 34 -10.64 -3.87 2.58
N THR A 35 -9.92 -2.79 2.26
CA THR A 35 -9.16 -2.02 3.25
C THR A 35 -10.11 -1.15 4.07
N GLY A 36 -10.03 -1.23 5.39
CA GLY A 36 -10.79 -0.37 6.29
C GLY A 36 -10.23 1.06 6.40
N ASP A 37 -10.99 1.93 7.04
CA ASP A 37 -10.58 3.30 7.35
C ASP A 37 -9.57 3.37 8.50
N ASN A 38 -8.90 4.51 8.65
CA ASN A 38 -7.86 4.74 9.66
C ASN A 38 -6.70 3.72 9.59
N THR A 39 -6.28 3.41 8.37
CA THR A 39 -5.23 2.43 8.09
C THR A 39 -3.96 3.09 7.56
N LEU A 40 -2.83 2.46 7.84
CA LEU A 40 -1.54 2.74 7.20
C LEU A 40 -1.09 1.49 6.45
N THR A 41 -1.18 1.51 5.12
CA THR A 41 -0.77 0.38 4.29
C THR A 41 0.69 0.56 3.85
N LEU A 42 1.53 -0.39 4.24
CA LEU A 42 2.90 -0.49 3.74
C LEU A 42 2.87 -1.23 2.39
N MET A 43 3.33 -0.57 1.33
CA MET A 43 3.30 -1.11 -0.03
C MET A 43 4.72 -1.32 -0.53
N ASP A 44 4.94 -2.42 -1.26
CA ASP A 44 6.22 -2.68 -1.91
C ASP A 44 6.52 -1.68 -3.05
N LYS A 45 7.80 -1.60 -3.42
CA LYS A 45 8.28 -0.71 -4.51
C LYS A 45 7.59 -0.96 -5.85
N GLY A 46 7.08 -2.16 -6.09
CA GLY A 46 6.35 -2.55 -7.30
C GLY A 46 5.02 -1.81 -7.47
N TYR A 47 4.42 -1.35 -6.38
CA TYR A 47 3.12 -0.66 -6.36
C TYR A 47 3.24 0.86 -6.46
N TYR A 48 4.37 1.38 -6.94
CA TYR A 48 4.54 2.80 -7.24
C TYR A 48 3.79 3.18 -8.53
N SER A 49 2.46 3.12 -8.47
CA SER A 49 1.52 3.55 -9.51
C SER A 49 0.71 4.72 -8.97
N LEU A 50 0.80 5.89 -9.63
CA LEU A 50 0.09 7.08 -9.18
C LEU A 50 -1.44 6.89 -9.17
N GLY A 51 -1.98 6.12 -10.12
CA GLY A 51 -3.41 5.80 -10.16
C GLY A 51 -3.85 4.98 -8.95
N LEU A 52 -3.12 3.88 -8.67
CA LEU A 52 -3.38 3.00 -7.53
C LEU A 52 -3.28 3.77 -6.20
N LEU A 53 -2.20 4.52 -6.00
CA LEU A 53 -1.95 5.23 -4.73
C LEU A 53 -2.97 6.34 -4.48
N ASN A 54 -3.37 7.06 -5.52
CA ASN A 54 -4.40 8.07 -5.42
C ASN A 54 -5.77 7.42 -5.13
N ALA A 55 -6.12 6.35 -5.85
CA ALA A 55 -7.36 5.61 -5.61
C ALA A 55 -7.42 5.07 -4.18
N TRP A 56 -6.30 4.50 -3.69
CA TRP A 56 -6.21 3.97 -2.33
C TRP A 56 -6.47 5.03 -1.25
N SER A 57 -5.88 6.22 -1.43
CA SER A 57 -6.04 7.32 -0.48
C SER A 57 -7.45 7.92 -0.49
N LEU A 58 -8.16 7.86 -1.63
CA LEU A 58 -9.48 8.46 -1.81
C LEU A 58 -10.64 7.53 -1.49
N ALA A 59 -10.40 6.22 -1.37
CA ALA A 59 -11.44 5.22 -1.21
C ALA A 59 -12.04 5.11 0.20
N GLY A 60 -11.62 5.95 1.14
CA GLY A 60 -12.18 6.00 2.49
C GLY A 60 -11.55 7.09 3.34
N GLU A 61 -11.76 7.01 4.65
CA GLU A 61 -11.32 8.03 5.59
C GLU A 61 -9.98 7.65 6.23
N HIS A 62 -9.05 8.61 6.29
CA HIS A 62 -7.71 8.45 6.89
C HIS A 62 -6.98 7.18 6.42
N ARG A 63 -7.05 6.87 5.13
CA ARG A 63 -6.28 5.78 4.50
C ARG A 63 -4.95 6.32 4.01
N HIS A 64 -3.90 6.00 4.75
CA HIS A 64 -2.53 6.40 4.44
C HIS A 64 -1.77 5.23 3.82
N TRP A 65 -0.73 5.54 3.06
CA TRP A 65 0.17 4.54 2.50
C TRP A 65 1.63 4.98 2.63
N MET A 66 2.52 4.00 2.67
CA MET A 66 3.97 4.20 2.63
C MET A 66 4.58 3.27 1.61
N ILE A 67 5.52 3.78 0.81
CA ILE A 67 6.33 2.99 -0.11
C ILE A 67 7.81 3.20 0.23
N PRO A 68 8.64 2.14 0.20
CA PRO A 68 10.08 2.29 0.34
C PRO A 68 10.65 3.24 -0.70
N LEU A 69 11.38 4.26 -0.24
CA LEU A 69 12.00 5.25 -1.11
C LEU A 69 12.96 4.59 -2.12
N ARG A 70 12.97 5.08 -3.35
CA ARG A 70 13.90 4.62 -4.39
C ARG A 70 15.31 5.16 -4.11
N LYS A 71 16.33 4.37 -4.43
CA LYS A 71 17.73 4.79 -4.28
C LYS A 71 18.00 6.01 -5.16
N GLY A 72 18.59 7.05 -4.59
CA GLY A 72 18.92 8.29 -5.31
C GLY A 72 17.72 9.22 -5.57
N ALA A 73 16.56 8.96 -4.97
CA ALA A 73 15.43 9.88 -5.04
C ALA A 73 15.82 11.23 -4.43
N GLN A 74 15.52 12.30 -5.17
CA GLN A 74 15.59 13.66 -4.65
C GLN A 74 14.29 13.94 -3.90
N TYR A 75 14.38 14.35 -2.65
CA TYR A 75 13.23 14.70 -1.82
C TYR A 75 13.59 15.84 -0.90
N GLU A 76 12.57 16.58 -0.50
CA GLU A 76 12.64 17.56 0.57
C GLU A 76 11.88 16.99 1.77
N GLU A 77 12.53 16.98 2.94
CA GLU A 77 11.88 16.56 4.16
C GLU A 77 10.99 17.69 4.68
N ILE A 78 9.68 17.55 4.49
CA ILE A 78 8.70 18.55 4.95
C ILE A 78 8.44 18.40 6.45
N ARG A 79 8.45 17.15 6.95
CA ARG A 79 8.17 16.84 8.35
C ARG A 79 8.75 15.49 8.76
N ASN A 80 9.43 15.47 9.90
CA ASN A 80 9.93 14.24 10.50
C ASN A 80 8.90 13.67 11.47
N TRP A 81 8.59 12.38 11.32
CA TRP A 81 7.84 11.61 12.30
C TRP A 81 8.78 10.52 12.84
N VAL A 82 8.65 10.19 14.13
CA VAL A 82 9.48 9.14 14.77
C VAL A 82 9.47 7.91 13.87
N LYS A 83 10.67 7.46 13.46
CA LYS A 83 10.82 6.31 12.56
C LYS A 83 10.02 5.12 13.13
N ALA A 84 8.98 4.71 12.42
CA ALA A 84 8.46 3.36 12.58
C ALA A 84 9.60 2.41 12.22
N ILE A 85 10.16 1.73 13.23
CA ILE A 85 11.10 0.65 13.00
C ILE A 85 10.26 -0.51 12.49
N ILE A 86 10.23 -0.67 11.17
CA ILE A 86 9.60 -1.80 10.50
C ILE A 86 10.76 -2.77 10.24
N TRP A 87 10.79 -3.86 10.99
CA TRP A 87 11.78 -4.94 10.87
C TRP A 87 11.56 -5.74 9.58
#